data_AF-A0A1X1YBK3-F1
#
_entry.id   AF-A0A1X1YBK3-F1
#
_cell.length_a   1.000
_cell.length_b   1.000
_cell.length_c   1.000
_cell.angle_alpha   90.00
_cell.angle_beta   90.00
_cell.angle_gamma   90.00
#
_symmetry.space_group_name_H-M   'P 1'
#
loop_
_entity.id
_entity.type
_entity.pdbx_description
1 polymer ?
#
loop_
_entity_poly.entity_id
_entity_poly.type
_entity_poly.pdbx_seq_one_letter_code
_entity_poly.pdbx_strand_id
1 'polypeptide(L)'
;MTPEWVAEQFGRSPAALAAILRAHLVPARQNDRRYTAQFRALWRSVAFLDRRQRSRVLALLQTWLDEALEALEATGLDDDDRRTITFFSRDVEGAINRVHREIKEPLSWAGNEYADYPPGARATIEALAIAIDEFNEGVLTQQQLLGLLGALGLSPELIAQRRDTEVPEESRLRVIEAAKQGRRPDVKR
;
A
#
# COMPACT_ATOMS: atom_id res chain seq x y z
N MET A 1 -1.16 -14.84 -1.92
CA MET A 1 -2.19 -13.79 -1.79
C MET A 1 -1.64 -12.57 -2.48
N THR A 2 -2.32 -12.10 -3.52
CA THR A 2 -1.95 -10.88 -4.25
C THR A 2 -2.80 -9.71 -3.76
N PRO A 3 -2.33 -8.47 -3.87
CA PRO A 3 -3.11 -7.28 -3.58
C PRO A 3 -4.45 -7.30 -4.33
N GLU A 4 -4.43 -7.62 -5.62
CA GLU A 4 -5.62 -7.70 -6.48
C GLU A 4 -6.67 -8.67 -5.93
N TRP A 5 -6.23 -9.85 -5.45
CA TRP A 5 -7.11 -10.81 -4.81
C TRP A 5 -7.71 -10.22 -3.53
N VAL A 6 -6.92 -9.50 -2.72
CA VAL A 6 -7.42 -8.81 -1.53
C VAL A 6 -8.49 -7.79 -1.93
N ALA A 7 -8.21 -6.90 -2.88
CA ALA A 7 -9.19 -5.91 -3.34
C ALA A 7 -10.48 -6.56 -3.87
N GLU A 8 -10.37 -7.67 -4.61
CA GLU A 8 -11.51 -8.41 -5.14
C GLU A 8 -12.36 -9.05 -4.04
N GLN A 9 -11.74 -9.70 -3.04
CA GLN A 9 -12.48 -10.29 -1.93
C GLN A 9 -13.20 -9.22 -1.09
N PHE A 10 -12.59 -8.04 -0.94
CA PHE A 10 -13.18 -6.91 -0.22
C PHE A 10 -14.41 -6.34 -0.95
N GLY A 11 -14.43 -6.42 -2.29
CA GLY A 11 -15.58 -6.01 -3.10
C GLY A 11 -16.75 -6.99 -3.08
N ARG A 12 -16.49 -8.30 -2.94
CA ARG A 12 -17.49 -9.37 -3.13
C ARG A 12 -18.34 -9.69 -1.89
N SER A 13 -17.77 -9.67 -0.69
CA SER A 13 -18.51 -10.02 0.54
C SER A 13 -17.96 -9.32 1.78
N PRO A 14 -18.71 -8.36 2.37
CA PRO A 14 -18.32 -7.70 3.61
C PRO A 14 -18.12 -8.66 4.79
N ALA A 15 -18.88 -9.76 4.85
CA ALA A 15 -18.78 -10.76 5.91
C ALA A 15 -17.50 -11.61 5.79
N ALA A 16 -17.13 -12.01 4.56
CA ALA A 16 -15.87 -12.74 4.33
C ALA A 16 -14.66 -11.86 4.65
N LEU A 17 -14.74 -10.58 4.26
CA LEU A 17 -13.78 -9.56 4.64
C LEU A 17 -13.62 -9.46 6.17
N ALA A 18 -14.73 -9.29 6.89
CA ALA A 18 -14.75 -9.22 8.34
C ALA A 18 -14.08 -10.44 8.98
N ALA A 19 -14.38 -11.65 8.51
CA ALA A 19 -13.77 -12.87 9.03
C ALA A 19 -12.24 -12.90 8.81
N ILE A 20 -11.77 -12.51 7.61
CA ILE A 20 -10.34 -12.46 7.30
C ILE A 20 -9.62 -11.45 8.19
N LEU A 21 -10.15 -10.22 8.32
CA LEU A 21 -9.54 -9.18 9.15
C LEU A 21 -9.51 -9.59 10.62
N ARG A 22 -10.61 -10.14 11.14
CA ARG A 22 -10.70 -10.58 12.54
C ARG A 22 -9.69 -11.68 12.85
N ALA A 23 -9.50 -12.63 11.94
CA ALA A 23 -8.49 -13.69 12.08
C ALA A 23 -7.03 -13.17 12.01
N HIS A 24 -6.81 -11.95 11.51
CA HIS A 24 -5.47 -11.38 11.28
C HIS A 24 -5.28 -10.02 11.97
N LEU A 25 -5.97 -9.75 13.08
CA LEU A 25 -5.70 -8.56 13.91
C LEU A 25 -4.26 -8.58 14.44
N VAL A 26 -3.82 -9.76 14.88
CA VAL A 26 -2.45 -10.08 15.30
C VAL A 26 -1.87 -11.25 14.50
N PRO A 27 -0.55 -11.31 14.33
CA PRO A 27 0.08 -12.43 13.64
C PRO A 27 0.01 -13.71 14.47
N ALA A 28 -0.69 -14.73 13.97
CA ALA A 28 -0.78 -16.05 14.61
C ALA A 28 0.56 -16.80 14.71
N ARG A 29 1.51 -16.54 13.80
CA ARG A 29 2.85 -17.18 13.78
C ARG A 29 3.96 -16.15 13.69
N GLN A 30 4.34 -15.57 14.83
CA GLN A 30 5.33 -14.49 14.91
C GLN A 30 6.75 -14.91 14.50
N ASN A 31 7.12 -16.18 14.73
CA ASN A 31 8.44 -16.71 14.39
C ASN A 31 8.55 -17.21 12.94
N ASP A 32 7.42 -17.28 12.22
CA ASP A 32 7.40 -17.67 10.82
C ASP A 32 7.58 -16.42 9.94
N ARG A 33 8.77 -16.32 9.33
CA ARG A 33 9.14 -15.21 8.43
C ARG A 33 8.18 -15.11 7.24
N ARG A 34 7.76 -16.24 6.67
CA ARG A 34 6.86 -16.28 5.50
C ARG A 34 5.47 -15.80 5.90
N TYR A 35 4.97 -16.26 7.04
CA TYR A 35 3.68 -15.81 7.57
C TYR A 35 3.70 -14.31 7.88
N THR A 36 4.76 -13.81 8.53
CA THR A 36 4.88 -12.38 8.86
C THR A 36 4.93 -11.50 7.61
N ALA A 37 5.60 -11.97 6.55
CA ALA A 37 5.59 -11.28 5.26
C ALA A 37 4.17 -11.20 4.66
N GLN A 38 3.42 -12.31 4.69
CA GLN A 38 2.03 -12.34 4.19
C GLN A 38 1.09 -11.48 5.04
N PHE A 39 1.26 -11.49 6.36
CA PHE A 39 0.51 -10.62 7.28
C PHE A 39 0.74 -9.14 6.94
N ARG A 40 2.00 -8.73 6.71
CA ARG A 40 2.33 -7.36 6.29
C ARG A 40 1.76 -7.03 4.91
N ALA A 41 1.81 -7.98 3.98
CA ALA A 41 1.26 -7.79 2.64
C ALA A 41 -0.27 -7.62 2.67
N LEU A 42 -0.99 -8.37 3.52
CA LEU A 42 -2.43 -8.19 3.73
C LEU A 42 -2.75 -6.76 4.16
N TRP A 43 -2.19 -6.32 5.28
CA TRP A 43 -2.50 -5.00 5.83
C TRP A 43 -2.11 -3.87 4.89
N ARG A 44 -0.99 -4.01 4.17
CA ARG A 44 -0.62 -3.01 3.16
C ARG A 44 -1.60 -2.98 2.01
N SER A 45 -2.05 -4.14 1.55
CA SER A 45 -3.09 -4.24 0.53
C SER A 45 -4.37 -3.54 0.99
N VAL A 46 -4.76 -3.70 2.26
CA VAL A 46 -5.90 -2.97 2.87
C VAL A 46 -5.68 -1.46 2.85
N ALA A 47 -4.49 -0.99 3.24
CA ALA A 47 -4.18 0.43 3.27
C ALA A 47 -4.14 1.06 1.87
N PHE A 48 -3.81 0.27 0.84
CA PHE A 48 -3.72 0.73 -0.55
C PHE A 48 -5.04 0.55 -1.33
N LEU A 49 -6.11 0.04 -0.71
CA LEU A 49 -7.44 0.04 -1.32
C LEU A 49 -7.87 1.46 -1.71
N ASP A 50 -8.82 1.56 -2.64
CA ASP A 50 -9.43 2.85 -2.94
C ASP A 50 -10.04 3.48 -1.68
N ARG A 51 -10.17 4.82 -1.70
CA ARG A 51 -10.62 5.58 -0.54
C ARG A 51 -11.93 5.07 0.04
N ARG A 52 -12.90 4.68 -0.80
CA ARG A 52 -14.21 4.22 -0.35
C ARG A 52 -14.10 2.86 0.33
N GLN A 53 -13.39 1.91 -0.28
CA GLN A 53 -13.18 0.58 0.31
C GLN A 53 -12.40 0.66 1.61
N ARG A 54 -11.30 1.44 1.65
CA ARG A 54 -10.51 1.65 2.87
C ARG A 54 -11.33 2.28 3.99
N SER A 55 -12.16 3.29 3.70
CA SER A 55 -13.06 3.88 4.69
C SER A 55 -14.04 2.87 5.27
N ARG A 56 -14.54 1.92 4.47
CA ARG A 56 -15.41 0.84 4.96
C ARG A 56 -14.69 -0.10 5.92
N VAL A 57 -13.42 -0.41 5.63
CA VAL A 57 -12.59 -1.23 6.52
C VAL A 57 -12.33 -0.52 7.85
N LEU A 58 -11.94 0.76 7.81
CA LEU A 58 -11.73 1.54 9.01
C LEU A 58 -13.01 1.69 9.84
N ALA A 59 -14.16 1.91 9.19
CA ALA A 59 -15.45 1.96 9.88
C ALA A 59 -15.80 0.62 10.56
N LEU A 60 -15.56 -0.51 9.88
CA LEU A 60 -15.76 -1.85 10.46
C LEU A 60 -14.87 -2.06 11.70
N LEU A 61 -13.59 -1.72 11.61
CA LEU A 61 -12.67 -1.84 12.73
C LEU A 61 -13.08 -0.92 13.89
N GLN A 62 -13.54 0.29 13.59
CA GLN A 62 -14.04 1.21 14.61
C GLN A 62 -15.28 0.64 15.30
N THR A 63 -16.24 0.08 14.56
CA THR A 63 -17.40 -0.58 15.14
C THR A 63 -17.00 -1.71 16.11
N TRP A 64 -16.04 -2.55 15.73
CA TRP A 64 -15.55 -3.60 16.65
C TRP A 64 -14.89 -3.04 17.91
N LEU A 65 -14.16 -1.92 17.78
CA LEU A 65 -13.54 -1.27 18.92
C LEU A 65 -14.61 -0.71 19.86
N ASP A 66 -15.59 0.00 19.31
CA ASP A 66 -16.69 0.60 20.08
C ASP A 66 -17.51 -0.48 20.80
N GLU A 67 -17.89 -1.57 20.10
CA GLU A 67 -18.59 -2.73 20.68
C GLU A 67 -17.78 -3.38 21.81
N ALA A 68 -16.46 -3.51 21.65
CA ALA A 68 -15.60 -4.08 22.68
C ALA A 68 -15.46 -3.17 23.91
N LEU A 69 -15.39 -1.85 23.71
CA LEU A 69 -15.35 -0.88 24.79
C LEU A 69 -16.67 -0.84 25.56
N GLU A 70 -17.81 -0.86 24.86
CA GLU A 70 -19.14 -0.96 25.47
C GLU A 70 -19.28 -2.26 26.28
N ALA A 71 -18.81 -3.38 25.76
CA ALA A 71 -18.84 -4.65 26.47
C ALA A 71 -18.03 -4.60 27.79
N LEU A 72 -16.91 -3.87 27.84
CA LEU A 72 -16.11 -3.73 29.07
C LEU A 72 -16.82 -2.97 30.19
N GLU A 73 -17.79 -2.13 29.84
CA GLU A 73 -18.63 -1.39 30.80
C GLU A 73 -19.76 -2.26 31.39
N ALA A 74 -20.03 -3.44 30.79
CA ALA A 74 -21.06 -4.35 31.27
C ALA A 74 -20.75 -4.88 32.69
N THR A 75 -21.80 -4.97 33.51
CA THR A 75 -21.73 -5.58 34.83
C THR A 75 -21.81 -7.11 34.72
N GLY A 76 -21.09 -7.82 35.59
CA GLY A 76 -21.14 -9.28 35.65
C GLY A 76 -20.17 -10.03 34.72
N LEU A 77 -19.23 -9.34 34.06
CA LEU A 77 -18.10 -9.99 33.39
C LEU A 77 -17.16 -10.60 34.43
N ASP A 78 -16.75 -11.85 34.20
CA ASP A 78 -15.63 -12.44 34.92
C ASP A 78 -14.28 -11.84 34.47
N ASP A 79 -13.21 -12.19 35.19
CA ASP A 79 -11.87 -11.65 34.91
C ASP A 79 -11.30 -12.13 33.57
N ASP A 80 -11.70 -13.31 33.09
CA ASP A 80 -11.16 -13.91 31.85
C ASP A 80 -11.82 -13.28 30.61
N ASP A 81 -13.14 -13.07 30.65
CA ASP A 81 -13.88 -12.35 29.64
C ASP A 81 -13.41 -10.90 29.56
N ARG A 82 -13.27 -10.21 30.70
CA ARG A 82 -12.75 -8.84 30.76
C ARG A 82 -11.36 -8.75 30.14
N ARG A 83 -10.49 -9.71 30.44
CA ARG A 83 -9.14 -9.78 29.87
C ARG A 83 -9.16 -10.03 28.36
N THR A 84 -10.01 -10.94 27.90
CA THR A 84 -10.18 -11.28 26.48
C THR A 84 -10.64 -10.07 25.68
N ILE A 85 -11.67 -9.36 26.15
CA ILE A 85 -12.19 -8.16 25.50
C ILE A 85 -11.13 -7.05 25.47
N THR A 86 -10.38 -6.87 26.56
CA THR A 86 -9.27 -5.90 26.64
C THR A 86 -8.17 -6.18 25.62
N PHE A 87 -7.81 -7.46 25.40
CA PHE A 87 -6.84 -7.79 24.36
C PHE A 87 -7.39 -7.57 22.96
N PHE A 88 -8.65 -7.95 22.73
CA PHE A 88 -9.31 -7.74 21.45
C PHE A 88 -9.36 -6.25 21.07
N SER A 89 -9.79 -5.36 21.98
CA SER A 89 -9.85 -3.91 21.72
C SER A 89 -8.48 -3.34 21.36
N ARG A 90 -7.44 -3.70 22.12
CA ARG A 90 -6.04 -3.31 21.83
C ARG A 90 -5.58 -3.81 20.46
N ASP A 91 -5.92 -5.04 20.10
CA ASP A 91 -5.51 -5.64 18.83
C ASP A 91 -6.21 -4.97 17.63
N VAL A 92 -7.49 -4.58 17.79
CA VAL A 92 -8.24 -3.78 16.81
C VAL A 92 -7.64 -2.38 16.67
N GLU A 93 -7.32 -1.70 17.76
CA GLU A 93 -6.64 -0.39 17.73
C GLU A 93 -5.28 -0.49 17.02
N GLY A 94 -4.53 -1.57 17.29
CA GLY A 94 -3.28 -1.88 16.59
C GLY A 94 -3.45 -2.06 15.08
N ALA A 95 -4.58 -2.64 14.64
CA ALA A 95 -4.92 -2.77 13.23
C ALA A 95 -5.29 -1.40 12.59
N ILE A 96 -6.08 -0.57 13.25
CA ILE A 96 -6.41 0.79 12.80
C ILE A 96 -5.14 1.62 12.63
N ASN A 97 -4.28 1.64 13.64
CA ASN A 97 -3.00 2.35 13.61
C ASN A 97 -2.08 1.85 12.49
N ARG A 98 -2.10 0.55 12.19
CA ARG A 98 -1.35 -0.05 11.08
C ARG A 98 -1.83 0.48 9.74
N VAL A 99 -3.14 0.52 9.50
CA VAL A 99 -3.72 1.07 8.26
C VAL A 99 -3.38 2.56 8.13
N HIS A 100 -3.47 3.34 9.22
CA HIS A 100 -3.11 4.76 9.22
C HIS A 100 -1.63 5.05 8.99
N ARG A 101 -0.75 4.12 9.37
CA ARG A 101 0.68 4.22 9.04
C ARG A 101 0.90 3.90 7.56
N GLU A 102 0.32 2.81 7.09
CA GLU A 102 0.56 2.29 5.74
C GLU A 102 -0.08 3.14 4.64
N ILE A 103 -1.17 3.86 4.92
CA ILE A 103 -1.74 4.85 3.98
C ILE A 103 -0.79 6.04 3.73
N LYS A 104 0.23 6.26 4.57
CA LYS A 104 1.23 7.32 4.37
C LYS A 104 2.45 6.84 3.57
N GLU A 105 2.47 5.56 3.20
CA GLU A 105 3.57 5.00 2.42
C GLU A 105 3.49 5.47 0.96
N PRO A 106 4.65 5.53 0.26
CA PRO A 106 4.67 5.88 -1.15
C PRO A 106 3.76 5.00 -2.00
N LEU A 107 3.09 5.63 -2.96
CA LEU A 107 2.08 5.07 -3.88
C LEU A 107 0.81 4.53 -3.22
N SER A 108 0.56 4.79 -1.95
CA SER A 108 -0.72 4.40 -1.31
C SER A 108 -1.95 5.03 -2.00
N TRP A 109 -1.77 6.20 -2.62
CA TRP A 109 -2.77 6.93 -3.38
C TRP A 109 -2.98 6.36 -4.79
N ALA A 110 -1.98 5.66 -5.33
CA ALA A 110 -1.99 5.14 -6.69
C ALA A 110 -2.75 3.82 -6.81
N GLY A 111 -3.07 3.18 -5.68
CA GLY A 111 -3.92 2.01 -5.62
C GLY A 111 -3.21 0.73 -5.22
N ASN A 112 -4.02 -0.32 -5.09
CA ASN A 112 -3.66 -1.57 -4.48
C ASN A 112 -2.64 -2.38 -5.30
N GLU A 113 -2.58 -2.20 -6.63
CA GLU A 113 -1.62 -2.88 -7.50
C GLU A 113 -0.15 -2.57 -7.16
N TYR A 114 0.12 -1.47 -6.46
CA TYR A 114 1.47 -1.07 -6.05
C TYR A 114 1.87 -1.61 -4.67
N ALA A 115 0.96 -2.25 -3.92
CA ALA A 115 1.23 -2.70 -2.56
C ALA A 115 2.39 -3.73 -2.47
N ASP A 116 2.59 -4.53 -3.51
CA ASP A 116 3.66 -5.54 -3.56
C ASP A 116 5.01 -4.99 -4.02
N TYR A 117 5.07 -3.74 -4.47
CA TYR A 117 6.31 -3.16 -4.94
C TYR A 117 7.27 -2.94 -3.76
N PRO A 118 8.58 -3.21 -3.93
CA PRO A 118 9.58 -2.92 -2.91
C PRO A 118 9.51 -1.45 -2.46
N PRO A 119 9.73 -1.13 -1.16
CA PRO A 119 9.63 0.24 -0.66
C PRO A 119 10.45 1.26 -1.45
N GLY A 120 11.69 0.91 -1.82
CA GLY A 120 12.54 1.77 -2.64
C GLY A 120 11.94 2.04 -4.02
N ALA A 121 11.37 1.02 -4.67
CA ALA A 121 10.72 1.20 -5.97
C ALA A 121 9.48 2.10 -5.87
N ARG A 122 8.65 1.92 -4.83
CA ARG A 122 7.48 2.79 -4.59
C ARG A 122 7.89 4.24 -4.38
N ALA A 123 8.89 4.48 -3.53
CA ALA A 123 9.40 5.83 -3.28
C ALA A 123 9.94 6.49 -4.56
N THR A 124 10.71 5.75 -5.37
CA THR A 124 11.22 6.25 -6.65
C THR A 124 10.09 6.57 -7.62
N ILE A 125 9.12 5.68 -7.81
CA ILE A 125 8.01 5.90 -8.74
C ILE A 125 7.14 7.08 -8.27
N GLU A 126 6.84 7.19 -6.98
CA GLU A 126 6.09 8.32 -6.43
C GLU A 126 6.84 9.64 -6.65
N ALA A 127 8.14 9.69 -6.34
CA ALA A 127 8.95 10.87 -6.56
C ALA A 127 8.96 11.31 -8.03
N LEU A 128 9.01 10.36 -8.97
CA LEU A 128 8.91 10.65 -10.41
C LEU A 128 7.54 11.18 -10.80
N ALA A 129 6.46 10.55 -10.32
CA ALA A 129 5.10 10.96 -10.64
C ALA A 129 4.81 12.39 -10.13
N ILE A 130 5.16 12.67 -8.88
CA ILE A 130 5.01 14.01 -8.28
C ILE A 130 5.90 15.03 -9.01
N ALA A 131 7.16 14.71 -9.29
CA ALA A 131 8.05 15.66 -9.96
C ALA A 131 7.60 16.02 -11.39
N ILE A 132 6.97 15.08 -12.11
CA ILE A 132 6.38 15.36 -13.42
C ILE A 132 5.16 16.28 -13.28
N ASP A 133 4.32 16.03 -12.27
CA ASP A 133 3.14 16.87 -11.98
C ASP A 133 3.57 18.31 -11.62
N GLU A 134 4.50 18.47 -10.68
CA GLU A 134 5.05 19.76 -10.27
C GLU A 134 5.81 20.49 -11.41
N PHE A 135 6.41 19.75 -12.34
CA PHE A 135 6.99 20.33 -13.56
C PHE A 135 5.90 20.87 -14.49
N ASN A 136 4.79 20.14 -14.67
CA ASN A 136 3.67 20.58 -15.49
C ASN A 136 2.97 21.81 -14.91
N GLU A 137 2.89 21.93 -13.59
CA GLU A 137 2.39 23.10 -12.87
C GLU A 137 3.40 24.28 -12.85
N GLY A 138 4.60 24.08 -13.41
CA GLY A 138 5.64 25.12 -13.50
C GLY A 138 6.37 25.40 -12.18
N VAL A 139 6.15 24.59 -11.14
CA VAL A 139 6.86 24.68 -9.85
C VAL A 139 8.30 24.21 -10.00
N LEU A 140 8.50 23.11 -10.73
CA LEU A 140 9.84 22.62 -11.08
C LEU A 140 10.25 23.09 -12.47
N THR A 141 11.50 23.53 -12.59
CA THR A 141 12.15 23.75 -13.88
C THR A 141 12.62 22.43 -14.50
N GLN A 142 12.85 22.42 -15.81
CA GLN A 142 13.42 21.27 -16.50
C GLN A 142 14.77 20.83 -15.90
N GLN A 143 15.62 21.80 -15.52
CA GLN A 143 16.91 21.53 -14.90
C GLN A 143 16.75 20.81 -13.55
N GLN A 144 15.79 21.23 -12.73
CA GLN A 144 15.51 20.58 -11.45
C GLN A 144 14.95 19.17 -11.62
N LEU A 145 14.05 18.96 -12.60
CA LEU A 145 13.53 17.63 -12.93
C LEU A 145 14.65 16.67 -13.38
N LEU A 146 15.52 17.12 -14.29
CA LEU A 146 16.69 16.34 -14.73
C LEU A 146 17.68 16.09 -13.57
N GLY A 147 17.86 17.06 -12.68
CA GLY A 147 18.66 16.93 -11.46
C GLY A 147 18.11 15.83 -10.54
N LEU A 148 16.79 15.77 -10.35
CA LEU A 148 16.13 14.70 -9.59
C LEU A 148 16.35 13.32 -10.24
N LEU A 149 16.17 13.20 -11.56
CA LEU A 149 16.48 11.95 -12.27
C LEU A 149 17.92 11.50 -12.03
N GLY A 150 18.86 12.44 -11.99
CA GLY A 150 20.25 12.17 -11.65
C GLY A 150 20.43 11.68 -10.22
N ALA A 151 19.79 12.33 -9.24
CA ALA A 151 19.84 11.95 -7.83
C ALA A 151 19.22 10.57 -7.56
N LEU A 152 18.16 10.21 -8.28
CA LEU A 152 17.53 8.89 -8.23
C LEU A 152 18.33 7.81 -8.98
N GLY A 153 19.40 8.17 -9.70
CA GLY A 153 20.21 7.25 -10.50
C GLY A 153 19.51 6.76 -11.77
N LEU A 154 18.53 7.51 -12.26
CA LEU A 154 17.69 7.16 -13.42
C LEU A 154 17.94 8.03 -14.66
N SER A 155 18.84 9.01 -14.59
CA SER A 155 19.20 9.83 -15.75
C SER A 155 19.85 8.98 -16.85
N PRO A 156 19.24 8.88 -18.05
CA PRO A 156 19.81 8.11 -19.16
C PRO A 156 21.20 8.61 -19.58
N GLU A 157 21.43 9.92 -19.53
CA GLU A 157 22.73 10.53 -19.86
C GLU A 157 23.80 10.11 -18.86
N LEU A 158 23.50 10.18 -17.55
CA LEU A 158 24.45 9.75 -16.53
C LEU A 158 24.70 8.24 -16.56
N ILE A 159 23.68 7.45 -16.91
CA ILE A 159 23.83 5.99 -17.05
C ILE A 159 24.77 5.66 -18.21
N ALA A 160 24.59 6.29 -19.38
CA ALA A 160 25.47 6.13 -20.53
C ALA A 160 26.92 6.49 -20.18
N GLN A 161 27.13 7.59 -19.46
CA GLN A 161 28.47 8.04 -19.04
C GLN A 161 29.13 7.14 -18.00
N ARG A 162 28.37 6.61 -17.02
CA ARG A 162 28.93 5.90 -15.85
C ARG A 162 29.04 4.40 -16.01
N ARG A 163 28.15 3.79 -16.80
CA ARG A 163 27.98 2.33 -16.86
C ARG A 163 28.25 1.75 -18.24
N ASP A 164 28.65 2.58 -19.21
CA ASP A 164 28.80 2.18 -20.62
C ASP A 164 27.59 1.37 -21.12
N THR A 165 26.41 1.77 -20.64
CA THR A 165 25.14 1.10 -20.87
C THR A 165 24.15 2.13 -21.36
N GLU A 166 23.50 1.86 -22.48
CA GLU A 166 22.46 2.73 -23.02
C GLU A 166 21.06 2.23 -22.70
N VAL A 167 20.09 3.14 -22.64
CA VAL A 167 18.68 2.75 -22.59
C VAL A 167 18.30 2.17 -23.96
N PRO A 168 17.87 0.90 -24.05
CA PRO A 168 17.58 0.25 -25.33
C PRO A 168 16.57 1.01 -26.18
N GLU A 169 16.82 1.14 -27.48
CA GLU A 169 15.95 1.85 -28.41
C GLU A 169 14.53 1.25 -28.45
N GLU A 170 14.41 -0.08 -28.44
CA GLU A 170 13.10 -0.77 -28.36
C GLU A 170 12.31 -0.34 -27.11
N SER A 171 12.97 -0.15 -25.97
CA SER A 171 12.31 0.33 -24.75
C SER A 171 11.83 1.77 -24.89
N ARG A 172 12.62 2.64 -25.54
CA ARG A 172 12.22 4.03 -25.81
C ARG A 172 11.00 4.10 -26.73
N LEU A 173 11.04 3.36 -27.84
CA LEU A 173 9.95 3.30 -28.81
C LEU A 173 8.65 2.78 -28.17
N ARG A 174 8.73 1.74 -27.33
CA ARG A 174 7.57 1.23 -26.59
C ARG A 174 6.92 2.27 -25.69
N VAL A 175 7.71 3.07 -24.96
CA VAL A 175 7.19 4.13 -24.09
C VAL A 175 6.55 5.24 -24.93
N ILE A 176 7.19 5.67 -26.02
CA ILE A 176 6.65 6.70 -26.92
C ILE A 176 5.31 6.25 -27.51
N GLU A 177 5.22 5.02 -28.00
CA GLU A 177 3.99 4.50 -28.60
C GLU A 177 2.87 4.35 -27.59
N ALA A 178 3.18 3.85 -26.40
CA ALA A 178 2.23 3.76 -25.29
C ALA A 178 1.68 5.14 -24.90
N ALA A 179 2.54 6.16 -24.84
CA ALA A 179 2.15 7.54 -24.55
C ALA A 179 1.22 8.12 -25.62
N LYS A 180 1.54 7.94 -26.91
CA LYS A 180 0.67 8.39 -28.03
C LYS A 180 -0.72 7.77 -27.97
N GLN A 181 -0.80 6.51 -27.52
CA GLN A 181 -2.03 5.73 -27.48
C GLN A 181 -2.77 5.82 -26.14
N GLY A 182 -2.21 6.52 -25.14
CA GLY A 182 -2.81 6.65 -23.81
C GLY A 182 -2.94 5.32 -23.06
N ARG A 183 -2.06 4.34 -23.30
CA ARG A 183 -2.12 3.02 -22.68
C ARG A 183 -0.83 2.66 -21.93
N ARG A 184 -0.89 1.59 -21.12
CA ARG A 184 0.29 1.05 -20.43
C ARG A 184 1.28 0.47 -21.47
N PRO A 185 2.60 0.62 -21.29
CA PRO A 185 3.58 0.04 -22.19
C PRO A 185 3.56 -1.49 -22.10
N ASP A 186 3.65 -2.16 -23.25
CA ASP A 186 3.73 -3.63 -23.30
C ASP A 186 5.09 -4.10 -22.74
N VAL A 187 5.04 -4.78 -21.60
CA VAL A 187 6.22 -5.40 -20.97
C VAL A 187 6.23 -6.88 -21.36
N LYS A 188 7.17 -7.30 -22.22
CA LYS A 188 7.46 -8.73 -22.43
C LYS A 188 7.91 -9.32 -21.10
N ARG A 189 7.15 -10.28 -20.57
CA ARG A 189 7.53 -11.10 -19.41
C ARG A 189 8.35 -12.29 -19.86
#